data_AF-A0A1B9NTG7-F1
#
_entry.id   AF-A0A1B9NTG7-F1
#
_cell.length_a   1.000
_cell.length_b   1.000
_cell.length_c   1.000
_cell.angle_alpha   90.00
_cell.angle_beta   90.00
_cell.angle_gamma   90.00
#
_symmetry.space_group_name_H-M   'P 1'
#
loop_
_entity.id
_entity.type
_entity.pdbx_description
1 polymer ?
#
loop_
_entity_poly.entity_id
_entity_poly.type
_entity_poly.pdbx_seq_one_letter_code
_entity_poly.pdbx_strand_id
1 'polypeptide(L)' 'MLPIKKGQESTVKYIMLAASRYSITPENIKLPNQSSSHIALIFEQLAFFGHLRRLENGEYTRA' A
#
# COMPACT_ATOMS: atom_id res chain seq x y z
N MET A 1 13.39 -9.74 -0.54
CA MET A 1 12.34 -9.41 0.45
C MET A 1 12.47 -7.93 0.78
N LEU A 2 11.40 -7.13 0.73
CA LEU A 2 11.45 -5.75 1.20
C LEU A 2 11.97 -5.73 2.65
N PRO A 3 12.76 -4.72 3.05
CA PRO A 3 13.04 -4.46 4.46
C PRO A 3 11.77 -3.89 5.11
N ILE A 4 10.76 -4.74 5.27
CA ILE A 4 9.54 -4.43 6.01
C ILE A 4 9.94 -4.52 7.48
N LYS A 5 9.83 -3.42 8.23
CA LYS A 5 10.09 -3.46 9.68
C LYS A 5 9.13 -4.48 10.30
N LYS A 6 9.61 -5.30 11.26
CA LYS A 6 8.75 -6.22 12.04
C LYS A 6 7.49 -5.47 12.50
N GLY A 7 6.32 -5.91 12.05
CA GLY A 7 5.03 -5.27 12.31
C GLY A 7 4.33 -4.63 11.10
N GLN A 8 5.04 -4.33 10.01
CA GLN A 8 4.44 -3.77 8.78
C GLN A 8 4.01 -4.83 7.76
N GLU A 9 4.36 -6.10 7.98
CA GLU A 9 4.08 -7.20 7.03
C GLU A 9 2.59 -7.42 6.82
N SER A 10 1.78 -7.30 7.88
CA SER A 10 0.33 -7.40 7.81
C SER A 10 -0.28 -6.26 6.99
N THR A 11 0.23 -5.04 7.15
CA THR A 11 -0.18 -3.87 6.37
C THR A 11 0.14 -4.04 4.90
N VAL A 12 1.37 -4.46 4.58
CA VAL A 12 1.78 -4.70 3.19
C VAL A 12 0.95 -5.83 2.57
N LYS A 13 0.75 -6.95 3.26
CA LYS A 13 -0.11 -8.04 2.77
C LYS A 13 -1.53 -7.57 2.50
N TYR A 14 -2.10 -6.75 3.39
CA TYR A 14 -3.44 -6.20 3.22
C TYR A 14 -3.52 -5.29 1.98
N ILE A 15 -2.57 -4.37 1.82
CA ILE A 15 -2.51 -3.44 0.67
C ILE A 15 -2.35 -4.22 -0.64
N MET A 16 -1.43 -5.19 -0.69
CA MET A 16 -1.19 -6.01 -1.88
C MET A 16 -2.40 -6.88 -2.26
N LEU A 17 -3.14 -7.36 -1.27
CA LEU A 17 -4.38 -8.10 -1.51
C LEU A 17 -5.49 -7.18 -2.03
N ALA A 18 -5.68 -6.02 -1.42
CA ALA A 18 -6.68 -5.04 -1.85
C ALA A 18 -6.40 -4.56 -3.29
N ALA A 19 -5.16 -4.15 -3.56
CA ALA A 19 -4.70 -3.72 -4.88
C ALA A 19 -4.81 -4.79 -5.98
N SER A 20 -4.83 -6.07 -5.61
CA SER A 20 -5.03 -7.18 -6.56
C SER A 20 -6.49 -7.36 -6.99
N ARG A 21 -7.45 -6.77 -6.24
CA ARG A 21 -8.88 -6.92 -6.49
C ARG A 21 -9.48 -5.68 -7.12
N TYR A 22 -9.00 -4.50 -6.73
CA TYR A 22 -9.49 -3.21 -7.19
C TYR A 22 -8.42 -2.14 -7.00
N SER A 23 -8.57 -1.03 -7.72
CA SER A 23 -7.76 0.17 -7.51
C SER A 23 -8.03 0.74 -6.12
N ILE A 24 -6.98 1.15 -5.40
CA ILE A 24 -7.04 1.62 -4.02
C ILE A 24 -6.30 2.94 -3.83
N THR A 25 -6.73 3.77 -2.88
CA THR A 25 -5.96 4.91 -2.40
C THR A 25 -5.46 4.65 -0.98
N PRO A 26 -4.41 5.36 -0.52
CA PRO A 26 -4.00 5.32 0.88
C PRO A 26 -5.14 5.65 1.85
N GLU A 27 -6.05 6.58 1.52
CA GLU A 27 -7.16 6.94 2.42
C GLU A 27 -8.20 5.83 2.57
N ASN A 28 -8.33 4.95 1.57
CA ASN A 28 -9.26 3.82 1.59
C ASN A 28 -8.78 2.68 2.50
N ILE A 29 -7.50 2.69 2.91
CA ILE A 29 -6.93 1.67 3.79
C ILE A 29 -7.07 2.14 5.24
N LYS A 30 -8.02 1.56 5.96
CA LYS A 30 -8.24 1.81 7.39
C LYS A 30 -7.71 0.63 8.19
N LEU A 31 -6.51 0.77 8.72
CA LEU A 31 -5.89 -0.22 9.61
C LEU A 31 -5.84 0.36 11.03
N PRO A 32 -6.32 -0.39 12.04
CA PRO A 32 -6.23 0.07 13.43
C PRO A 32 -4.76 0.25 13.81
N ASN A 33 -4.47 1.31 14.58
CA ASN A 33 -3.12 1.65 15.05
C ASN A 33 -2.11 2.04 13.95
N GLN A 34 -2.58 2.43 12.76
CA GLN A 34 -1.75 2.99 11.70
C GLN A 34 -2.23 4.38 11.34
N SER A 35 -1.32 5.35 11.29
CA SER A 35 -1.66 6.70 10.82
C SER A 35 -1.81 6.72 9.31
N SER A 36 -2.66 7.61 8.80
CA SER A 36 -2.83 7.82 7.35
C SER A 36 -1.51 8.15 6.65
N SER A 37 -0.65 8.96 7.29
CA SER A 37 0.69 9.27 6.78
C SER A 37 1.59 8.04 6.67
N HIS A 38 1.50 7.11 7.62
CA HIS A 38 2.28 5.88 7.58
C HIS A 38 1.82 4.96 6.43
N ILE A 39 0.52 4.88 6.20
CA ILE A 39 -0.05 4.12 5.08
C ILE A 39 0.37 4.74 3.74
N ALA A 40 0.30 6.06 3.61
CA ALA A 40 0.76 6.75 2.40
C ALA A 40 2.24 6.46 2.09
N LEU A 41 3.11 6.49 3.10
CA LEU A 41 4.52 6.12 2.95
C LEU A 41 4.71 4.69 2.43
N ILE A 42 3.92 3.73 2.94
CA ILE A 42 3.99 2.34 2.47
C ILE A 42 3.56 2.22 1.01
N PHE A 43 2.55 2.97 0.57
CA PHE A 43 2.15 3.01 -0.84
C PHE A 43 3.26 3.55 -1.74
N GLU A 44 3.91 4.64 -1.34
CA GLU A 44 5.04 5.20 -2.06
C GLU A 44 6.20 4.19 -2.14
N GLN A 45 6.51 3.50 -1.05
CA GLN A 45 7.53 2.45 -1.04
C GLN A 45 7.17 1.30 -1.99
N LEU A 46 5.93 0.80 -1.92
CA LEU A 46 5.49 -0.29 -2.79
C LEU A 46 5.46 0.12 -4.26
N ALA A 47 5.12 1.38 -4.56
CA ALA A 47 5.19 1.91 -5.92
C ALA A 47 6.64 2.04 -6.40
N PHE A 48 7.53 2.56 -5.54
CA PHE A 48 8.95 2.68 -5.82
C PHE A 48 9.60 1.33 -6.12
N PHE A 49 9.24 0.27 -5.39
CA PHE A 49 9.72 -1.09 -5.62
C PHE A 49 8.98 -1.83 -6.75
N GLY A 50 8.06 -1.17 -7.45
CA GLY A 50 7.34 -1.76 -8.59
C GLY A 50 6.32 -2.83 -8.20
N HIS A 51 5.80 -2.81 -6.97
CA HIS A 51 4.71 -3.69 -6.52
C HIS A 51 3.33 -3.07 -6.72
N LEU A 52 3.27 -1.75 -6.71
CA LEU A 52 2.08 -0.99 -7.04
C LEU A 52 2.36 -0.11 -8.25
N ARG A 53 1.35 0.06 -9.10
CA ARG A 53 1.34 1.04 -10.18
C ARG A 53 0.35 2.13 -9.82
N ARG A 54 0.83 3.38 -9.76
CA ARG A 54 -0.04 4.56 -9.62
C ARG A 54 -0.73 4.84 -10.96
N LEU A 55 -2.04 5.03 -10.92
CA LEU A 55 -2.90 5.38 -12.04
C LEU A 55 -3.04 6.90 -12.16
N GLU A 56 -3.53 7.37 -13.30
CA GLU A 56 -3.71 8.81 -13.58
C GLU A 56 -4.68 9.50 -12.62
N ASN A 57 -5.66 8.76 -12.11
CA ASN A 57 -6.64 9.24 -11.12
C ASN A 57 -6.08 9.30 -9.69
N GLY A 58 -4.81 8.97 -9.47
CA GLY A 58 -4.17 8.95 -8.15
C GLY A 58 -4.37 7.65 -7.36
N GLU A 59 -5.14 6.70 -7.87
CA GLU A 59 -5.28 5.37 -7.27
C GLU A 59 -4.07 4.48 -7.59
N TYR A 60 -3.98 3.36 -6.89
CA TYR A 60 -2.92 2.36 -7.03
C TYR A 60 -3.55 1.02 -7.34
N THR A 61 -2.98 0.32 -8.31
CA THR A 61 -3.29 -1.08 -8.61
C THR A 61 -2.05 -1.93 -8.45
N ARG A 62 -2.20 -3.25 -8.37
CA ARG A 62 -1.06 -4.16 -8.36
C ARG A 62 -0.33 -4.08 -9.70
N ALA A 63 0.99 -3.88 -9.65
CA ALA A 63 1.85 -3.88 -10.83
C ALA A 63 2.10 -5.29 -11.36
#